data_AF-A0AA47E5Z6-F1
#
_entry.id   AF-A0AA47E5Z6-F1
#
_cell.length_a   1.000
_cell.length_b   1.000
_cell.length_c   1.000
_cell.angle_alpha   90.00
_cell.angle_beta   90.00
_cell.angle_gamma   90.00
#
_symmetry.space_group_name_H-M   'P 1'
#
loop_
_entity.id
_entity.type
_entity.pdbx_description
1 polymer ?
#
loop_
_entity_poly.entity_id
_entity_poly.type
_entity_poly.pdbx_seq_one_letter_code
_entity_poly.pdbx_strand_id
1 'polypeptide(L)'
;MRRLMFLLALLIPVAQAGTLINSPYWVVALSCDNNQHCYAASNGSYTGSLNGARRFADQTQATKFLNSLTSSLRSKSPRLEQHVEQQCVEPDSNRPAQGRSC
;
A
#
# COMPACT_ATOMS: atom_id res chain seq x y z
N MET A 1 4.19 -26.80 56.15
CA MET A 1 3.80 -25.65 55.31
C MET A 1 5.04 -25.13 54.58
N ARG A 2 5.19 -25.40 53.28
CA ARG A 2 6.33 -24.92 52.49
C ARG A 2 5.76 -24.11 51.33
N ARG A 3 5.91 -22.77 51.42
CA ARG A 3 5.34 -21.82 50.47
C ARG A 3 6.02 -22.01 49.11
N LEU A 4 5.29 -22.52 48.13
CA LEU A 4 5.71 -22.56 46.74
C LEU A 4 5.54 -21.14 46.18
N MET A 5 6.62 -20.38 46.06
CA MET A 5 6.59 -19.10 45.36
C MET A 5 6.40 -19.36 43.87
N PHE A 6 5.29 -18.87 43.34
CA PHE A 6 5.04 -18.75 41.90
C PHE A 6 6.03 -17.75 41.31
N LEU A 7 7.05 -18.24 40.60
CA LEU A 7 7.85 -17.44 39.68
C LEU A 7 7.11 -17.37 38.35
N LEU A 8 6.11 -16.48 38.28
CA LEU A 8 5.53 -16.07 37.00
C LEU A 8 6.51 -15.07 36.37
N ALA A 9 7.55 -15.59 35.70
CA ALA A 9 8.45 -14.77 34.91
C ALA A 9 7.62 -14.13 33.78
N LEU A 10 7.48 -12.81 33.85
CA LEU A 10 6.84 -11.98 32.83
C LEU A 10 7.54 -12.20 31.49
N LEU A 11 6.91 -12.99 30.61
CA LEU A 11 7.21 -12.99 29.19
C LEU A 11 6.73 -11.65 28.63
N ILE A 12 7.56 -10.60 28.78
CA ILE A 12 7.34 -9.34 28.09
C ILE A 12 7.63 -9.64 26.61
N PRO A 13 6.65 -9.54 25.70
CA PRO A 13 6.95 -9.65 24.29
C PRO A 13 7.90 -8.51 23.94
N VAL A 14 9.08 -8.85 23.45
CA VAL A 14 9.98 -7.89 22.81
C VAL A 14 9.27 -7.38 21.56
N ALA A 15 8.63 -6.21 21.66
CA ALA A 15 8.11 -5.50 20.50
C ALA A 15 9.32 -5.15 19.63
N GLN A 16 9.47 -5.86 18.51
CA GLN A 16 10.49 -5.56 17.53
C GLN A 16 10.08 -4.25 16.84
N ALA A 17 10.97 -3.27 16.83
CA ALA A 17 10.72 -2.02 16.11
C ALA A 17 10.51 -2.33 14.62
N GLY A 18 9.46 -1.77 14.04
CA GLY A 18 9.22 -1.87 12.62
C GLY A 18 10.32 -1.17 11.82
N THR A 19 10.38 -1.47 10.53
CA THR A 19 11.28 -0.80 9.59
C THR A 19 10.45 -0.06 8.56
N LEU A 20 10.73 1.24 8.38
CA LEU A 20 10.16 2.03 7.29
C LEU A 20 10.80 1.60 5.98
N ILE A 21 9.96 1.13 5.08
CA ILE A 21 10.33 0.81 3.70
C ILE A 21 9.57 1.69 2.72
N ASN A 22 10.21 1.97 1.59
CA ASN A 22 9.55 2.55 0.43
C ASN A 22 8.86 1.42 -0.35
N SER A 23 7.54 1.36 -0.25
CA SER A 23 6.72 0.35 -0.91
C SER A 23 6.13 0.94 -2.21
N PRO A 24 6.50 0.41 -3.39
CA PRO A 24 5.90 0.87 -4.64
C PRO A 24 4.47 0.33 -4.78
N TYR A 25 3.59 1.13 -5.36
CA TYR A 25 2.25 0.72 -5.75
C TYR A 25 1.86 1.34 -7.09
N TRP A 26 0.90 0.70 -7.75
CA TRP A 26 0.40 1.08 -9.06
C TRP A 26 -1.02 1.61 -8.96
N VAL A 27 -1.30 2.64 -9.75
CA VAL A 27 -2.64 3.20 -9.96
C VAL A 27 -2.90 3.36 -11.45
N VAL A 28 -4.17 3.58 -11.82
CA VAL A 28 -4.54 4.01 -13.17
C VAL A 28 -4.88 5.49 -13.15
N ALA A 29 -4.01 6.31 -13.72
CA ALA A 29 -4.23 7.72 -13.93
C ALA A 29 -5.06 7.96 -15.18
N LEU A 30 -5.85 9.03 -15.16
CA LEU A 30 -6.76 9.45 -16.21
C LEU A 30 -6.44 10.90 -16.61
N SER A 31 -6.90 11.29 -17.78
CA SER A 31 -6.89 12.67 -18.27
C SER A 31 -8.31 13.22 -18.13
N CYS A 32 -8.50 14.10 -17.16
CA CYS A 32 -9.80 14.69 -16.85
C CYS A 32 -9.73 16.19 -17.06
N ASP A 33 -10.76 16.76 -17.68
CA ASP A 33 -10.85 18.19 -17.87
C ASP A 33 -10.82 18.91 -16.50
N ASN A 34 -9.98 19.95 -16.40
CA ASN A 34 -9.81 20.80 -15.22
C ASN A 34 -9.23 20.16 -13.94
N ASN A 35 -8.67 18.95 -13.99
CA ASN A 35 -8.03 18.33 -12.81
C ASN A 35 -6.61 17.83 -13.11
N GLN A 36 -5.62 18.32 -12.36
CA GLN A 36 -4.23 17.85 -12.45
C GLN A 36 -4.06 16.42 -11.89
N HIS A 37 -4.92 16.03 -10.95
CA HIS A 37 -4.94 14.71 -10.35
C HIS A 37 -6.26 14.04 -10.67
N CYS A 38 -6.22 12.97 -11.46
CA CYS A 38 -7.40 12.19 -11.79
C CYS A 38 -7.03 10.71 -11.89
N TYR A 39 -7.67 9.89 -11.06
CA TYR A 39 -7.34 8.47 -10.95
C TYR A 39 -8.60 7.62 -10.93
N ALA A 40 -8.55 6.42 -11.50
CA ALA A 40 -9.66 5.48 -11.42
C ALA A 40 -9.80 4.96 -9.98
N ALA A 41 -10.98 5.14 -9.40
CA ALA A 41 -11.35 4.60 -8.08
C ALA A 41 -12.03 3.23 -8.22
N SER A 42 -12.73 3.02 -9.34
CA SER A 42 -13.33 1.75 -9.75
C SER A 42 -13.30 1.62 -11.27
N ASN A 43 -13.89 0.55 -11.82
CA ASN A 43 -13.95 0.39 -13.27
C ASN A 43 -14.85 1.40 -13.99
N GLY A 44 -15.73 2.10 -13.26
CA GLY A 44 -16.68 3.08 -13.81
C GLY A 44 -16.65 4.46 -13.14
N SER A 45 -15.82 4.67 -12.12
CA SER A 45 -15.69 5.95 -11.41
C SER A 45 -14.24 6.37 -11.22
N TYR A 46 -14.03 7.68 -11.09
CA TYR A 46 -12.73 8.28 -10.84
C TYR A 46 -12.78 9.23 -9.64
N THR A 47 -11.61 9.59 -9.14
CA THR A 47 -11.40 10.53 -8.04
C THR A 47 -10.39 11.60 -8.43
N GLY A 48 -10.47 12.76 -7.78
CA GLY A 48 -9.52 13.86 -7.93
C GLY A 48 -8.28 13.75 -7.04
N SER A 49 -8.07 12.63 -6.34
CA SER A 49 -6.95 12.48 -5.40
C SER A 49 -6.29 11.10 -5.49
N LEU A 50 -4.98 11.06 -5.26
CA LEU A 50 -4.21 9.80 -5.24
C LEU A 50 -4.65 8.86 -4.09
N ASN A 51 -5.14 9.41 -2.98
CA ASN A 51 -5.62 8.62 -1.84
C ASN A 51 -6.92 7.87 -2.12
N GLY A 52 -7.80 8.41 -2.98
CA GLY A 52 -9.01 7.71 -3.40
C GLY A 52 -8.81 6.77 -4.59
N ALA A 53 -7.59 6.72 -5.16
CA ALA A 53 -7.30 5.89 -6.32
C ALA A 53 -7.34 4.41 -5.94
N ARG A 54 -7.75 3.55 -6.87
CA ARG A 54 -7.58 2.12 -6.67
C ARG A 54 -6.09 1.77 -6.78
N ARG A 55 -5.56 1.18 -5.71
CA ARG A 55 -4.15 0.82 -5.59
C ARG A 55 -3.93 -0.67 -5.84
N PHE A 56 -2.79 -0.99 -6.43
CA PHE A 56 -2.34 -2.35 -6.69
C PHE A 56 -0.88 -2.49 -6.31
N ALA A 57 -0.52 -3.53 -5.56
CA ALA A 57 0.89 -3.83 -5.29
C ALA A 57 1.62 -4.33 -6.55
N ASP A 58 0.88 -4.92 -7.50
CA ASP A 58 1.42 -5.58 -8.68
C ASP A 58 0.97 -4.89 -9.99
N GLN A 59 1.91 -4.67 -10.90
CA GLN A 59 1.65 -4.01 -12.19
C GLN A 59 0.72 -4.84 -13.09
N THR A 60 0.77 -6.17 -13.00
CA THR A 60 -0.10 -7.05 -13.79
C THR A 60 -1.55 -6.89 -13.38
N GLN A 61 -1.82 -6.82 -12.08
CA GLN A 61 -3.16 -6.57 -11.56
C GLN A 61 -3.68 -5.17 -11.93
N ALA A 62 -2.81 -4.15 -11.90
CA ALA A 62 -3.15 -2.81 -12.37
C ALA A 62 -3.46 -2.79 -13.88
N THR A 63 -2.69 -3.52 -14.68
CA THR A 63 -2.92 -3.67 -16.13
C THR A 63 -4.28 -4.33 -16.41
N LYS A 64 -4.62 -5.40 -15.69
CA LYS A 64 -5.93 -6.06 -15.82
C LYS A 64 -7.07 -5.10 -15.49
N PHE A 65 -6.89 -4.27 -14.47
CA PHE A 65 -7.87 -3.25 -14.10
C PHE A 65 -7.99 -2.13 -15.15
N LEU A 66 -6.87 -1.66 -15.70
CA LEU A 66 -6.87 -0.70 -16.82
C LEU A 66 -7.67 -1.24 -18.02
N ASN A 67 -7.50 -2.52 -18.34
CA ASN A 67 -8.21 -3.17 -19.43
C ASN A 67 -9.70 -3.43 -19.14
N SER A 68 -10.13 -3.41 -17.88
CA SER A 68 -11.52 -3.62 -17.48
C SER A 68 -12.34 -2.33 -17.34
N LEU A 69 -11.72 -1.17 -17.59
CA LEU A 69 -12.40 0.12 -17.51
C LEU A 69 -13.57 0.24 -18.51
N THR A 70 -14.66 0.86 -18.05
CA THR A 70 -15.79 1.21 -18.92
C THR A 70 -15.37 2.17 -20.02
N SER A 71 -16.14 2.24 -21.10
CA SER A 71 -15.88 3.15 -22.23
C SER A 71 -15.73 4.62 -21.79
N SER A 72 -16.51 5.04 -20.79
CA SER A 72 -16.47 6.40 -20.22
C SER A 72 -15.13 6.75 -19.57
N LEU A 73 -14.41 5.78 -19.00
CA LEU A 73 -13.07 5.99 -18.45
C LEU A 73 -12.00 5.74 -19.50
N ARG A 74 -12.22 4.81 -20.44
CA ARG A 74 -11.30 4.58 -21.56
C ARG A 74 -11.15 5.80 -22.47
N SER A 75 -12.19 6.61 -22.63
CA SER A 75 -12.11 7.88 -23.37
C SER A 75 -11.28 8.97 -22.67
N LYS A 76 -10.84 8.73 -21.43
CA LYS A 76 -10.01 9.64 -20.63
C LYS A 76 -8.52 9.29 -20.67
N SER A 77 -8.06 8.63 -21.74
CA SER A 77 -6.65 8.27 -21.93
C SER A 77 -5.99 7.63 -20.69
N PRO A 78 -6.52 6.49 -20.21
CA PRO A 78 -6.01 5.83 -19.01
C PRO A 78 -4.57 5.36 -19.19
N ARG A 79 -3.74 5.53 -18.15
CA ARG A 79 -2.35 5.09 -18.11
C ARG A 79 -1.98 4.55 -16.75
N LEU A 80 -1.02 3.64 -16.70
CA LEU A 80 -0.45 3.17 -15.44
C LEU A 80 0.54 4.20 -14.91
N GLU A 81 0.46 4.47 -13.62
CA GLU A 81 1.46 5.26 -12.90
C GLU A 81 1.92 4.49 -11.66
N GLN A 82 3.22 4.48 -11.43
CA GLN A 82 3.82 3.93 -10.22
C GLN A 82 4.07 5.06 -9.24
N HIS A 83 3.70 4.82 -7.99
CA HIS A 83 3.93 5.70 -6.85
C HIS A 83 4.65 4.91 -5.75
N VAL A 84 5.16 5.63 -4.77
CA VAL A 84 5.85 5.03 -3.62
C VAL A 84 5.23 5.60 -2.36
N GLU A 85 4.98 4.75 -1.38
CA GLU A 85 4.61 5.18 -0.04
C GLU A 85 5.53 4.57 1.01
N GLN A 86 5.67 5.27 2.13
CA GLN A 86 6.41 4.74 3.27
C GLN A 86 5.48 3.84 4.08
N GLN A 87 5.88 2.58 4.24
CA GLN A 87 5.16 1.61 5.05
C GLN A 87 6.05 1.12 6.18
N CYS A 88 5.50 1.04 7.38
CA CYS A 88 6.14 0.36 8.50
C CYS A 88 5.88 -1.14 8.36
N VAL A 89 6.94 -1.94 8.24
CA VAL A 89 6.85 -3.40 8.16
C VAL A 89 7.62 -4.04 9.31
N GLU A 90 7.14 -5.19 9.78
CA GLU A 90 7.84 -5.95 10.80
C GLU A 90 9.17 -6.46 10.23
N PRO A 91 10.29 -6.36 10.98
CA PRO A 91 11.59 -6.80 10.48
C PRO A 91 11.58 -8.32 10.25
N ASP A 92 11.77 -8.73 9.00
CA ASP A 92 11.94 -10.13 8.65
C ASP A 92 13.29 -10.62 9.17
N SER A 93 13.29 -11.66 10.02
CA SER A 93 14.52 -12.18 10.65
C SER A 93 15.59 -12.67 9.65
N ASN A 94 15.24 -12.84 8.37
CA ASN A 94 16.16 -13.24 7.29
C ASN A 94 16.65 -12.08 6.40
N ARG A 95 16.20 -10.83 6.63
CA ARG A 95 16.70 -9.67 5.90
C ARG A 95 17.21 -8.62 6.87
N PRO A 96 18.50 -8.23 6.82
CA PRO A 96 18.96 -7.10 7.60
C PRO A 96 18.14 -5.87 7.21
N ALA A 97 17.45 -5.29 8.19
CA ALA A 97 16.62 -4.11 8.01
C ALA A 97 17.48 -2.95 7.48
N GLN A 98 17.35 -2.62 6.19
CA GLN A 98 18.04 -1.47 5.57
C GLN A 98 17.19 -0.19 5.62
N GLY A 99 16.30 -0.06 6.60
CA GLY A 99 15.39 1.09 6.73
C GLY A 99 15.50 1.80 8.07
N ARG A 100 14.93 3.00 8.15
CA ARG A 100 14.80 3.74 9.42
C ARG A 100 13.78 3.03 10.30
N SER A 101 14.01 3.00 11.61
CA SER A 101 13.02 2.44 12.54
C SER A 101 11.72 3.25 12.51
N CYS A 102 10.62 2.52 12.62
CA CYS A 102 9.30 2.94 13.06
C CYS A 102 8.85 1.96 14.15
#